data_AF-A0A6J4HNP3-F1
#
_entry.id   AF-A0A6J4HNP3-F1
#
_cell.length_a   1.000
_cell.length_b   1.000
_cell.length_c   1.000
_cell.angle_alpha   90.00
_cell.angle_beta   90.00
_cell.angle_gamma   90.00
#
_symmetry.space_group_name_H-M   'P 1'
#
loop_
_entity.id
_entity.type
_entity.pdbx_description
1 polymer ?
#
loop_
_entity_poly.entity_id
_entity_poly.type
_entity_poly.pdbx_seq_one_letter_code
_entity_poly.pdbx_strand_id
1 'polypeptide(L)'
;MTRIRFEHFVVPGVLAAVALTLYLLTLSDVHTYDALSYIRDVDGRTGFFFHPHHLLYSPTGWLFWQSWRLVGYGGNSELPLKVLNALVGAGCGFGLYQLTYGLTRYAVAAAAAAGAFLFAYANWYFAVEVEVYLLALAWLLLALALLVELVTAPRARTA
;
A
#
# COMPACT_ATOMS: atom_id res chain seq x y z
N MET A 1 -7.61 -26.84 -10.98
CA MET A 1 -8.02 -25.42 -11.17
C MET A 1 -7.93 -24.71 -9.83
N THR A 2 -6.90 -23.90 -9.64
CA THR A 2 -6.56 -23.27 -8.36
C THR A 2 -7.17 -21.89 -8.29
N ARG A 3 -8.25 -21.73 -7.53
CA ARG A 3 -8.59 -20.40 -6.98
C ARG A 3 -7.38 -19.87 -6.22
N ILE A 4 -7.14 -18.57 -6.25
CA ILE A 4 -6.26 -17.92 -5.28
C ILE A 4 -6.90 -18.17 -3.92
N ARG A 5 -6.35 -19.14 -3.19
CA ARG A 5 -6.69 -19.39 -1.81
C ARG A 5 -5.64 -18.66 -1.01
N PHE A 6 -6.08 -17.70 -0.21
CA PHE A 6 -5.21 -17.09 0.77
C PHE A 6 -4.85 -18.19 1.78
N GLU A 7 -3.62 -18.67 1.69
CA GLU A 7 -3.04 -19.73 2.50
C GLU A 7 -1.68 -19.21 2.98
N HIS A 8 -1.13 -19.78 4.05
CA HIS A 8 0.14 -19.32 4.62
C HIS A 8 0.12 -17.83 5.00
N PHE A 9 -0.76 -17.43 5.93
CA PHE A 9 -0.82 -16.05 6.41
C PHE A 9 0.34 -15.67 7.34
N VAL A 10 0.92 -16.67 8.02
CA VAL A 10 1.93 -16.42 9.07
C VAL A 10 3.18 -15.77 8.48
N VAL A 11 3.77 -16.36 7.44
CA VAL A 11 5.00 -15.84 6.80
C VAL A 11 4.83 -14.41 6.24
N PRO A 12 3.87 -14.13 5.33
CA PRO A 12 3.66 -12.77 4.83
C PRO A 12 3.17 -11.82 5.92
N GLY A 13 2.43 -12.30 6.92
CA GLY A 13 2.00 -11.50 8.06
C GLY A 13 3.19 -11.04 8.91
N VAL A 14 4.13 -11.94 9.21
CA VAL A 14 5.38 -11.61 9.92
C VAL A 14 6.24 -10.67 9.09
N LEU A 15 6.43 -10.94 7.79
CA LEU A 15 7.20 -10.04 6.91
C LEU A 15 6.60 -8.63 6.86
N ALA A 16 5.28 -8.53 6.66
CA ALA A 16 4.59 -7.24 6.63
C ALA A 16 4.64 -6.53 7.99
N ALA A 17 4.50 -7.25 9.11
CA ALA A 17 4.59 -6.67 10.44
C ALA A 17 6.01 -6.16 10.75
N VAL A 18 7.05 -6.92 10.39
CA VAL A 18 8.45 -6.48 10.52
C VAL A 18 8.70 -5.26 9.66
N ALA A 19 8.32 -5.28 8.38
CA ALA A 19 8.50 -4.14 7.48
C ALA A 19 7.74 -2.90 7.97
N LEU A 20 6.47 -3.04 8.37
CA LEU A 20 5.67 -1.95 8.93
C LEU A 20 6.33 -1.35 10.17
N THR A 21 6.81 -2.20 11.09
CA THR A 21 7.51 -1.75 12.29
C THR A 21 8.75 -0.93 11.91
N LEU A 22 9.54 -1.41 10.94
CA LEU A 22 10.73 -0.70 10.48
C LEU A 22 10.39 0.60 9.75
N TYR A 23 9.37 0.63 8.90
CA TYR A 23 8.92 1.85 8.23
C TYR A 23 8.50 2.92 9.23
N LEU A 24 7.69 2.55 10.23
CA LEU A 24 7.31 3.46 11.33
C LEU A 24 8.53 3.86 12.18
N LEU A 25 9.50 2.94 12.32
CA LEU A 25 10.87 3.09 12.81
C LEU A 25 11.64 4.26 12.17
N THR A 26 11.47 4.38 10.86
CA THR A 26 12.36 5.15 9.98
C THR A 26 11.59 6.13 9.12
N LEU A 27 10.50 6.72 9.65
CA LEU A 27 9.80 7.79 8.96
C LEU A 27 10.79 8.89 8.59
N SER A 28 10.70 9.35 7.34
CA SER A 28 11.62 10.34 6.77
C SER A 28 11.28 11.73 7.27
N ASP A 29 12.28 12.56 7.58
CA ASP A 29 12.12 14.01 7.78
C ASP A 29 12.58 14.81 6.54
N VAL A 30 12.85 14.12 5.44
CA VAL A 30 13.30 14.71 4.17
C VAL A 30 12.16 14.71 3.16
N HIS A 31 11.55 15.88 2.97
CA HIS A 31 10.39 16.00 2.10
C HIS A 31 10.76 16.34 0.66
N THR A 32 10.04 15.71 -0.27
CA THR A 32 9.97 16.15 -1.66
C THR A 32 9.07 17.37 -1.79
N TYR A 33 9.16 18.05 -2.92
CA TYR A 33 8.18 19.08 -3.28
C TYR A 33 6.75 18.52 -3.32
N ASP A 34 6.61 17.29 -3.81
CA ASP A 34 5.33 16.61 -3.91
C ASP A 34 4.76 16.30 -2.52
N ALA A 35 5.57 15.77 -1.60
CA ALA A 35 5.17 15.52 -0.21
C ALA A 35 4.58 16.78 0.45
N LEU A 36 5.29 17.91 0.36
CA LEU A 36 4.81 19.19 0.91
C LEU A 36 3.51 19.67 0.23
N SER A 37 3.40 19.47 -1.08
CA SER A 37 2.20 19.84 -1.84
C SER A 37 0.98 19.02 -1.42
N TYR A 38 1.15 17.70 -1.21
CA TYR A 38 0.07 16.84 -0.72
C TYR A 38 -0.35 17.16 0.70
N ILE A 39 0.61 17.40 1.60
CA ILE A 39 0.31 17.81 2.99
C ILE A 39 -0.54 19.08 2.98
N ARG A 40 -0.11 20.11 2.24
CA ARG A 40 -0.86 21.37 2.11
C ARG A 40 -2.27 21.15 1.56
N ASP A 41 -2.40 20.37 0.49
CA ASP A 41 -3.67 20.16 -0.19
C ASP A 41 -4.64 19.33 0.67
N VAL A 42 -4.14 18.37 1.45
CA VAL A 42 -4.94 17.59 2.43
C VAL A 42 -5.34 18.45 3.63
N ASP A 43 -4.41 19.22 4.20
CA ASP A 43 -4.65 20.09 5.34
C ASP A 43 -5.72 21.16 5.03
N GLY A 44 -5.56 21.84 3.89
CA GLY A 44 -6.47 22.91 3.47
C GLY A 44 -7.75 22.41 2.81
N ARG A 45 -7.79 21.16 2.33
CA ARG A 45 -8.79 20.68 1.33
C ARG A 45 -8.91 21.62 0.13
N THR A 46 -7.80 22.22 -0.27
CA THR A 46 -7.72 23.26 -1.31
C THR A 46 -6.82 22.80 -2.46
N GLY A 47 -6.76 23.61 -3.52
CA GLY A 47 -5.83 23.36 -4.63
C GLY A 47 -6.19 22.08 -5.38
N PHE A 48 -5.24 21.14 -5.46
CA PHE A 48 -5.39 19.86 -6.16
C PHE A 48 -5.83 18.74 -5.22
N PHE A 49 -6.79 19.01 -4.32
CA PHE A 49 -7.41 17.97 -3.49
C PHE A 49 -7.95 16.79 -4.32
N PHE A 50 -8.43 17.05 -5.53
CA PHE A 50 -8.66 16.03 -6.54
C PHE A 50 -7.66 16.21 -7.68
N HIS A 51 -6.42 15.78 -7.46
CA HIS A 51 -5.35 15.97 -8.45
C HIS A 51 -5.61 15.08 -9.68
N PRO A 52 -5.61 15.61 -10.92
CA PRO A 52 -5.97 14.83 -12.11
C PRO A 52 -5.17 13.54 -12.32
N HIS A 53 -3.93 13.48 -11.82
CA HIS A 53 -3.05 12.31 -11.95
C HIS A 53 -3.09 11.38 -10.73
N HIS A 54 -3.59 11.86 -9.59
CA HIS A 54 -3.59 11.14 -8.30
C HIS A 54 -4.93 11.32 -7.58
N LEU A 55 -6.02 11.12 -8.32
CA LEU A 55 -7.37 11.55 -7.96
C LEU A 55 -7.81 11.11 -6.55
N LEU A 56 -7.43 9.90 -6.15
CA LEU A 56 -7.85 9.30 -4.88
C LEU A 56 -6.85 9.49 -3.74
N TYR A 57 -5.65 10.04 -3.98
CA TYR A 57 -4.63 10.12 -2.94
C TYR A 57 -5.04 11.08 -1.81
N SER A 58 -5.19 12.37 -2.11
CA SER A 58 -5.54 13.38 -1.09
C SER A 58 -6.90 13.11 -0.42
N PRO A 59 -7.96 12.65 -1.10
CA PRO A 59 -9.22 12.29 -0.44
C PRO A 59 -9.07 11.10 0.51
N THR A 60 -8.31 10.07 0.14
CA THR A 60 -8.03 8.92 1.01
C THR A 60 -7.21 9.35 2.23
N GLY A 61 -6.17 10.15 1.98
CA GLY A 61 -5.32 10.72 3.02
C GLY A 61 -6.08 11.61 4.01
N TRP A 62 -6.99 12.44 3.50
CA TRP A 62 -7.85 13.27 4.34
C TRP A 62 -8.78 12.46 5.22
N LEU A 63 -9.43 11.42 4.67
CA LEU A 63 -10.29 10.52 5.46
C LEU A 63 -9.49 9.83 6.55
N PHE A 64 -8.29 9.35 6.23
CA PHE A 64 -7.39 8.73 7.20
C PHE A 64 -6.99 9.72 8.30
N TRP A 65 -6.56 10.94 7.95
CA TRP A 65 -6.25 11.98 8.92
C TRP A 65 -7.46 12.36 9.80
N GLN A 66 -8.66 12.49 9.24
CA GLN A 66 -9.85 12.78 10.06
C GLN A 66 -10.14 11.67 11.07
N SER A 67 -9.91 10.39 10.72
CA SER A 67 -10.05 9.29 11.68
C SER A 67 -9.12 9.43 12.89
N TRP A 68 -7.93 10.01 12.71
CA TRP A 68 -7.01 10.30 13.81
C TRP A 68 -7.51 11.46 14.66
N ARG A 69 -8.09 12.49 14.03
CA ARG A 69 -8.70 13.61 14.73
C ARG A 69 -9.87 13.17 15.61
N LEU A 70 -10.64 12.16 15.18
CA LEU A 70 -11.72 11.57 16.00
C LEU A 70 -11.22 10.96 17.31
N VAL A 71 -9.96 10.51 17.36
CA VAL A 71 -9.33 9.94 18.57
C VAL A 71 -8.40 10.93 19.28
N GLY A 72 -8.49 12.23 18.96
CA GLY A 72 -7.82 13.31 19.69
C GLY A 72 -6.49 13.76 19.09
N TYR A 73 -6.09 13.29 17.90
CA TYR A 73 -4.88 13.80 17.24
C TYR A 73 -5.07 15.27 16.79
N GLY A 74 -4.19 16.16 17.27
CA GLY A 74 -4.26 17.60 17.01
C GLY A 74 -3.28 18.12 15.95
N GLY A 75 -2.45 17.26 15.36
CA GLY A 75 -1.44 17.65 14.36
C GLY A 75 -1.99 17.78 12.94
N ASN A 76 -1.12 18.19 12.02
CA ASN A 76 -1.37 18.25 10.58
C ASN A 76 -1.48 16.83 9.97
N SER A 77 -1.78 16.74 8.68
CA SER A 77 -1.95 15.48 7.96
C SER A 77 -0.65 14.69 7.72
N GLU A 78 0.53 15.29 7.90
CA GLU A 78 1.82 14.69 7.55
C GLU A 78 2.04 13.30 8.19
N LEU A 79 2.02 13.21 9.52
CA LEU A 79 2.22 11.93 10.22
C LEU A 79 1.15 10.89 9.82
N PRO A 80 -0.16 11.20 9.82
CA PRO A 80 -1.17 10.28 9.29
C PRO A 80 -0.88 9.80 7.86
N LEU A 81 -0.46 10.68 6.95
CA LEU A 81 -0.17 10.30 5.57
C LEU A 81 1.05 9.36 5.49
N LYS A 82 2.10 9.64 6.25
CA LYS A 82 3.26 8.74 6.38
C LYS A 82 2.86 7.37 6.91
N VAL A 83 2.01 7.32 7.95
CA VAL A 83 1.51 6.05 8.49
C VAL A 83 0.61 5.33 7.49
N LEU A 84 -0.23 6.03 6.74
CA LEU A 84 -1.02 5.45 5.66
C LEU A 84 -0.11 4.78 4.63
N ASN A 85 0.96 5.44 4.20
CA ASN A 85 1.92 4.88 3.25
C ASN A 85 2.65 3.65 3.81
N ALA A 86 3.08 3.69 5.06
CA ALA A 86 3.71 2.53 5.71
C ALA A 86 2.77 1.32 5.76
N LEU A 87 1.49 1.55 6.12
CA LEU A 87 0.45 0.51 6.16
C LEU A 87 0.18 -0.07 4.77
N VAL A 88 0.00 0.79 3.77
CA VAL A 88 -0.26 0.38 2.39
C VAL A 88 0.96 -0.35 1.80
N GLY A 89 2.18 0.12 2.03
CA GLY A 89 3.41 -0.53 1.60
C GLY A 89 3.56 -1.93 2.17
N ALA A 90 3.37 -2.09 3.48
CA ALA A 90 3.37 -3.40 4.13
C ALA A 90 2.26 -4.32 3.55
N GLY A 91 1.06 -3.77 3.32
CA GLY A 91 -0.05 -4.45 2.69
C GLY A 91 0.23 -4.92 1.26
N CYS A 92 0.92 -4.10 0.45
CA CYS A 92 1.36 -4.46 -0.89
C CYS A 92 2.33 -5.65 -0.87
N GLY A 93 3.28 -5.68 0.07
CA GLY A 93 4.18 -6.84 0.22
C GLY A 93 3.43 -8.12 0.62
N PHE A 94 2.45 -8.01 1.52
CA PHE A 94 1.57 -9.13 1.86
C PHE A 94 0.78 -9.62 0.64
N GLY A 95 0.17 -8.70 -0.11
CA GLY A 95 -0.59 -9.02 -1.32
C GLY A 95 0.27 -9.66 -2.41
N LEU A 96 1.50 -9.16 -2.60
CA LEU A 96 2.46 -9.72 -3.55
C LEU A 96 2.83 -11.16 -3.18
N TYR A 97 3.09 -11.45 -1.90
CA TYR A 97 3.31 -12.84 -1.45
C TYR A 97 2.15 -13.74 -1.84
N GLN A 98 0.91 -13.33 -1.53
CA GLN A 98 -0.29 -14.14 -1.77
C GLN A 98 -0.49 -14.41 -3.26
N LEU A 99 -0.27 -13.39 -4.10
CA LEU A 99 -0.36 -13.52 -5.54
C LEU A 99 0.72 -14.46 -6.10
N THR A 100 1.99 -14.26 -5.72
CA THR A 100 3.10 -15.10 -6.18
C THR A 100 2.95 -16.54 -5.71
N TYR A 101 2.54 -16.76 -4.45
CA TYR A 101 2.29 -18.10 -3.93
C TYR A 101 1.10 -18.76 -4.63
N GLY A 102 0.01 -18.02 -4.87
CA GLY A 102 -1.17 -18.53 -5.58
C GLY A 102 -0.85 -19.04 -6.99
N LEU A 103 0.08 -18.36 -7.69
CA LEU A 103 0.54 -18.70 -9.03
C LEU A 103 1.58 -19.83 -9.07
N THR A 104 2.55 -19.82 -8.16
CA THR A 104 3.72 -20.71 -8.22
C THR A 104 3.64 -21.91 -7.30
N ARG A 105 2.82 -21.83 -6.24
CA ARG A 105 2.80 -22.76 -5.10
C ARG A 105 4.16 -22.95 -4.43
N TYR A 106 5.07 -21.99 -4.59
CA TYR A 106 6.42 -22.05 -4.04
C TYR A 106 6.65 -20.92 -3.02
N ALA A 107 6.56 -21.27 -1.74
CA ALA A 107 6.61 -20.31 -0.63
C ALA A 107 7.92 -19.51 -0.59
N VAL A 108 9.05 -20.12 -0.96
CA VAL A 108 10.35 -19.44 -0.99
C VAL A 108 10.36 -18.35 -2.05
N ALA A 109 9.86 -18.61 -3.27
CA ALA A 109 9.78 -17.57 -4.30
C ALA A 109 8.80 -16.45 -3.91
N ALA A 110 7.68 -16.77 -3.28
CA ALA A 110 6.73 -15.79 -2.77
C ALA A 110 7.34 -14.91 -1.66
N ALA A 111 8.06 -15.52 -0.71
CA ALA A 111 8.78 -14.80 0.33
C ALA A 111 9.91 -13.93 -0.24
N ALA A 112 10.64 -14.43 -1.23
CA ALA A 112 11.69 -13.67 -1.90
C ALA A 112 11.12 -12.48 -2.68
N ALA A 113 10.01 -12.64 -3.39
CA ALA A 113 9.35 -11.54 -4.11
C ALA A 113 8.82 -10.46 -3.14
N ALA A 114 8.12 -10.88 -2.09
CA ALA A 114 7.60 -9.96 -1.07
C ALA A 114 8.72 -9.27 -0.29
N GLY A 115 9.76 -10.01 0.11
CA GLY A 115 10.94 -9.46 0.78
C GLY A 115 11.69 -8.48 -0.11
N ALA A 116 11.98 -8.85 -1.36
CA ALA A 116 12.62 -7.94 -2.31
C ALA A 116 11.81 -6.66 -2.50
N PHE A 117 10.48 -6.76 -2.56
CA PHE A 117 9.61 -5.58 -2.60
C PHE A 117 9.72 -4.75 -1.32
N LEU A 118 9.46 -5.33 -0.15
CA LEU A 118 9.42 -4.61 1.14
C LEU A 118 10.76 -3.96 1.51
N PHE A 119 11.87 -4.60 1.18
CA PHE A 119 13.21 -4.16 1.57
C PHE A 119 13.98 -3.46 0.44
N ALA A 120 13.38 -3.29 -0.74
CA ALA A 120 13.98 -2.48 -1.81
C ALA A 120 13.92 -0.99 -1.47
N TYR A 121 15.03 -0.29 -1.75
CA TYR A 121 15.17 1.15 -1.47
C TYR A 121 14.00 1.99 -2.01
N ALA A 122 13.57 1.76 -3.25
CA ALA A 122 12.49 2.53 -3.85
C ALA A 122 11.18 2.42 -3.07
N ASN A 123 10.79 1.20 -2.68
CA ASN A 123 9.56 0.99 -1.91
C ASN A 123 9.70 1.48 -0.48
N TRP A 124 10.88 1.28 0.12
CA TRP A 124 11.17 1.81 1.46
C TRP A 124 10.99 3.32 1.49
N TYR A 125 11.58 4.02 0.51
CA TYR A 125 11.45 5.47 0.38
C TYR A 125 9.99 5.92 0.30
N PHE A 126 9.18 5.30 -0.56
CA PHE A 126 7.76 5.63 -0.68
C PHE A 126 6.93 5.26 0.56
N ALA A 127 7.37 4.29 1.37
CA ALA A 127 6.66 3.84 2.55
C ALA A 127 6.88 4.75 3.78
N VAL A 128 8.00 5.48 3.81
CA VAL A 128 8.40 6.30 4.97
C VAL A 128 8.16 7.80 4.80
N GLU A 129 7.69 8.21 3.63
CA GLU A 129 7.42 9.62 3.28
C GLU A 129 6.04 9.78 2.64
N VAL A 130 5.51 11.01 2.57
CA VAL A 130 4.23 11.33 1.92
C VAL A 130 4.35 11.26 0.39
N GLU A 131 4.06 10.08 -0.15
CA GLU A 131 4.22 9.72 -1.56
C GLU A 131 3.00 8.96 -2.11
N VAL A 132 2.66 9.15 -3.39
CA VAL A 132 1.38 8.66 -3.96
C VAL A 132 1.41 7.22 -4.48
N TYR A 133 2.61 6.67 -4.64
CA TYR A 133 2.82 5.47 -5.46
C TYR A 133 2.26 4.19 -4.83
N LEU A 134 2.36 4.04 -3.51
CA LEU A 134 1.96 2.80 -2.83
C LEU A 134 0.44 2.58 -2.87
N LEU A 135 -0.34 3.65 -2.74
CA LEU A 135 -1.80 3.56 -2.87
C LEU A 135 -2.21 3.11 -4.27
N ALA A 136 -1.61 3.69 -5.31
CA ALA A 136 -1.85 3.28 -6.68
C ALA A 136 -1.44 1.81 -6.90
N LEU A 137 -0.30 1.39 -6.34
CA LEU A 137 0.17 0.02 -6.44
C LEU A 137 -0.77 -0.99 -5.77
N ALA A 138 -1.37 -0.65 -4.63
CA ALA A 138 -2.35 -1.51 -3.98
C ALA A 138 -3.55 -1.81 -4.90
N TRP A 139 -4.05 -0.79 -5.60
CA TRP A 139 -5.12 -0.96 -6.59
C TRP A 139 -4.67 -1.78 -7.80
N LEU A 140 -3.44 -1.61 -8.26
CA LEU A 140 -2.87 -2.41 -9.35
C LEU A 140 -2.72 -3.89 -8.97
N LEU A 141 -2.24 -4.19 -7.76
CA LEU A 141 -2.13 -5.56 -7.25
C LEU A 141 -3.51 -6.21 -7.12
N LEU A 142 -4.51 -5.48 -6.66
CA LEU A 142 -5.88 -5.96 -6.60
C LEU A 142 -6.43 -6.27 -8.00
N ALA A 143 -6.27 -5.35 -8.96
CA ALA A 143 -6.70 -5.56 -10.34
C ALA A 143 -6.01 -6.78 -10.96
N LEU A 144 -4.70 -6.93 -10.75
CA LEU A 144 -3.94 -8.08 -11.22
C LEU A 144 -4.45 -9.39 -10.59
N ALA A 145 -4.71 -9.40 -9.29
CA ALA A 145 -5.26 -10.58 -8.61
C ALA A 145 -6.63 -10.99 -9.18
N LEU A 146 -7.51 -10.02 -9.45
CA LEU A 146 -8.81 -10.26 -10.07
C LEU A 146 -8.70 -10.80 -11.50
N LEU A 147 -7.77 -10.26 -12.29
CA LEU A 147 -7.51 -10.76 -13.66
C LEU A 147 -6.96 -12.18 -13.63
N VAL A 148 -6.03 -12.49 -12.73
CA VAL A 148 -5.52 -13.85 -12.53
C VAL A 148 -6.66 -14.79 -12.13
N GLU A 149 -7.54 -14.39 -11.21
CA GLU A 149 -8.70 -15.20 -10.83
C GLU A 149 -9.61 -15.47 -12.04
N LEU A 150 -9.91 -14.44 -12.84
CA LEU A 150 -10.78 -14.56 -14.01
C LEU A 150 -10.25 -15.56 -15.05
N VAL A 151 -8.94 -15.53 -15.31
CA VAL A 151 -8.29 -16.42 -16.30
C VAL A 151 -8.10 -17.84 -15.77
N THR A 152 -7.87 -18.01 -14.46
CA THR A 152 -7.58 -19.33 -13.86
C THR A 152 -8.82 -20.07 -13.36
N ALA A 153 -9.94 -19.37 -13.17
CA ALA A 153 -11.23 -19.94 -12.78
C ALA A 153 -12.38 -19.32 -13.60
N PRO A 154 -12.51 -19.66 -14.90
CA PRO A 154 -13.55 -19.12 -15.76
C PRO A 154 -14.93 -19.41 -15.17
N ARG A 155 -15.75 -18.37 -14.94
CA ARG A 155 -17.14 -18.54 -14.52
C ARG A 155 -17.97 -18.92 -15.75
N ALA A 156 -18.88 -19.87 -15.59
CA ALA A 156 -19.71 -20.44 -16.68
C ALA A 156 -20.63 -19.46 -17.44
N ARG A 157 -20.53 -18.13 -17.20
CA ARG A 157 -21.42 -17.10 -17.78
C ARG A 157 -20.73 -16.15 -18.78
N THR A 158 -19.54 -16.47 -19.27
CA THR A 158 -18.85 -15.70 -20.32
C THR A 158 -18.54 -16.54 -21.56
N ALA A 159 -19.31 -17.60 -21.81
CA ALA A 159 -19.28 -18.39 -23.04
C ALA A 159 -20.59 -18.21 -23.81
#